data_AF-A0A4R0Z4A6-F1
#
_entry.id   AF-A0A4R0Z4A6-F1
#
_cell.length_a   1.000
_cell.length_b   1.000
_cell.length_c   1.000
_cell.angle_alpha   90.00
_cell.angle_beta   90.00
_cell.angle_gamma   90.00
#
_symmetry.space_group_name_H-M   'P 1'
#
loop_
_entity.id
_entity.type
_entity.pdbx_description
1 polymer ?
#
loop_
_entity_poly.entity_id
_entity_poly.type
_entity_poly.pdbx_seq_one_letter_code
_entity_poly.pdbx_strand_id
1 'polypeptide(L)'
;MIKIDISNFNHDQLNFMKDKLLDEFYLKISTKRSKLRHFRCNLKQITKRPVSIKKNVRDIVEFDFDFEKYQDDYFFYEYINFSEFYRQTKYLTNKEQRECYLMRLKEFAEMPDNIGFYSFDHNFQRFIEPSYFMNKINNNDNFKDYIDNELFFKIKTINENFKIFFDYDTFISPIRSRLLNAIGLEVCPYCNETLIHKLPDRTYADLDHFYSQSNFPLFTLSFNNFIPSCLLCNRTLKKSSITKIMNPRIEGFEKMAYFRMNNVIELLSYNDVTVDISVAHNTEYLDREKINSSIEMFDLNNRYNHSDVKKIAKGYFDKTQNNLNEKYREYIGEIIPYVLQMNEKEYIQYIFGIDFDETSILNNRLGKFKLDLINQLTQD
;
A
#
# COMPACT_ATOMS: atom_id res chain seq x y z
N MET A 1 -6.25 -6.14 -5.70
CA MET A 1 -5.74 -5.61 -4.42
C MET A 1 -6.88 -5.47 -3.43
N ILE A 2 -6.66 -5.76 -2.15
CA ILE A 2 -7.71 -5.75 -1.11
C ILE A 2 -7.18 -5.02 0.12
N LYS A 3 -8.01 -4.18 0.75
CA LYS A 3 -7.70 -3.52 2.01
C LYS A 3 -7.49 -4.54 3.15
N ILE A 4 -6.49 -4.29 3.96
CA ILE A 4 -6.20 -4.98 5.21
C ILE A 4 -7.02 -4.27 6.30
N ASP A 5 -8.09 -4.90 6.75
CA ASP A 5 -8.87 -4.37 7.86
C ASP A 5 -8.35 -4.91 9.20
N ILE A 6 -7.79 -3.99 10.00
CA ILE A 6 -7.25 -4.28 11.34
C ILE A 6 -8.39 -4.47 12.36
N SER A 7 -9.60 -3.98 12.07
CA SER A 7 -10.77 -4.14 12.95
C SER A 7 -11.13 -5.63 13.16
N ASN A 8 -10.75 -6.48 12.21
CA ASN A 8 -10.98 -7.93 12.24
C ASN A 8 -9.90 -8.71 13.01
N PHE A 9 -8.90 -8.03 13.58
CA PHE A 9 -7.87 -8.71 14.35
C PHE A 9 -8.39 -9.05 15.75
N ASN A 10 -8.07 -10.25 16.22
CA ASN A 10 -8.48 -10.67 17.56
C ASN A 10 -7.71 -9.92 18.66
N HIS A 11 -8.20 -10.04 19.89
CA HIS A 11 -7.65 -9.32 21.04
C HIS A 11 -6.15 -9.61 21.26
N ASP A 12 -5.72 -10.85 21.06
CA ASP A 12 -4.32 -11.26 21.24
C ASP A 12 -3.40 -10.67 20.17
N GLN A 13 -3.85 -10.60 18.91
CA GLN A 13 -3.14 -9.93 17.82
C GLN A 13 -2.98 -8.45 18.12
N LEU A 14 -4.05 -7.79 18.55
CA LEU A 14 -4.03 -6.36 18.91
C LEU A 14 -3.13 -6.09 20.12
N ASN A 15 -3.19 -6.92 21.17
CA ASN A 15 -2.35 -6.79 22.35
C ASN A 15 -0.89 -7.06 22.03
N PHE A 16 -0.58 -8.08 21.21
CA PHE A 16 0.80 -8.29 20.76
C PHE A 16 1.34 -7.06 20.00
N MET A 17 0.56 -6.49 19.10
CA MET A 17 0.97 -5.29 18.36
C MET A 17 1.07 -4.04 19.26
N LYS A 18 0.25 -3.93 20.31
CA LYS A 18 0.37 -2.86 21.30
C LYS A 18 1.58 -3.09 22.23
N ASP A 19 1.65 -4.21 22.92
CA ASP A 19 2.62 -4.42 24.00
C ASP A 19 4.05 -4.62 23.46
N LYS A 20 4.23 -5.37 22.37
CA LYS A 20 5.58 -5.70 21.85
C LYS A 20 6.13 -4.63 20.90
N LEU A 21 5.26 -4.02 20.10
CA LEU A 21 5.68 -3.05 19.08
C LEU A 21 5.56 -1.60 19.55
N LEU A 22 4.62 -1.27 20.43
CA LEU A 22 4.53 0.09 20.99
C LEU A 22 5.30 0.18 22.29
N ASP A 23 5.04 -0.67 23.29
CA ASP A 23 5.61 -0.45 24.62
C ASP A 23 7.08 -0.86 24.75
N GLU A 24 7.49 -2.05 24.28
CA GLU A 24 8.91 -2.47 24.30
C GLU A 24 9.79 -1.58 23.41
N PHE A 25 9.27 -1.18 22.25
CA PHE A 25 9.94 -0.28 21.33
C PHE A 25 10.03 1.14 21.89
N TYR A 26 8.94 1.67 22.44
CA TYR A 26 8.94 2.96 23.12
C TYR A 26 9.85 2.96 24.34
N LEU A 27 9.91 1.87 25.12
CA LEU A 27 10.89 1.73 26.21
C LEU A 27 12.32 1.79 25.67
N LYS A 28 12.63 1.05 24.60
CA LYS A 28 13.97 1.04 24.00
C LYS A 28 14.37 2.36 23.32
N ILE A 29 13.41 3.13 22.80
CA ILE A 29 13.67 4.49 22.30
C ILE A 29 13.78 5.50 23.45
N SER A 30 12.85 5.47 24.41
CA SER A 30 12.82 6.41 25.55
C SER A 30 14.03 6.28 26.45
N THR A 31 14.65 5.10 26.54
CA THR A 31 15.94 4.86 27.20
C THR A 31 17.14 5.49 26.46
N LYS A 32 17.02 5.77 25.15
CA LYS A 32 18.00 6.56 24.38
C LYS A 32 17.77 8.08 24.54
N ARG A 33 17.59 8.57 25.78
CA ARG A 33 17.27 9.99 26.09
C ARG A 33 18.23 11.00 25.44
N SER A 34 19.53 10.68 25.38
CA SER A 34 20.55 11.53 24.75
C SER A 34 20.35 11.63 23.23
N LYS A 35 20.09 10.51 22.55
CA LYS A 35 19.78 10.49 21.13
C LYS A 35 18.45 11.19 20.84
N LEU A 36 17.42 10.98 21.65
CA LEU A 36 16.14 11.72 21.52
C LEU A 36 16.29 13.23 21.71
N ARG A 37 17.16 13.66 22.61
CA ARG A 37 17.47 15.08 22.79
C ARG A 37 18.18 15.64 21.56
N HIS A 38 19.15 14.90 21.03
CA HIS A 38 19.87 15.25 19.80
C HIS A 38 18.93 15.29 18.58
N PHE A 39 18.06 14.30 18.43
CA PHE A 39 16.98 14.27 17.43
C PHE A 39 16.10 15.52 17.49
N ARG A 40 15.60 15.85 18.69
CA ARG A 40 14.75 17.01 18.93
C ARG A 40 15.49 18.32 18.66
N CYS A 41 16.79 18.39 18.96
CA CYS A 41 17.62 19.54 18.64
C CYS A 41 17.84 19.68 17.12
N ASN A 42 18.16 18.59 16.43
CA ASN A 42 18.37 18.59 14.98
C ASN A 42 17.06 18.93 14.24
N LEU A 43 15.93 18.30 14.60
CA LEU A 43 14.63 18.66 14.02
C LEU A 43 14.28 20.13 14.26
N LYS A 44 14.45 20.66 15.47
CA LYS A 44 14.19 22.09 15.76
C LYS A 44 15.09 23.04 14.97
N GLN A 45 16.32 22.64 14.65
CA GLN A 45 17.22 23.41 13.80
C GLN A 45 16.79 23.36 12.34
N ILE A 46 16.19 22.25 11.90
CA ILE A 46 15.82 22.04 10.51
C ILE A 46 14.41 22.60 10.21
N THR A 47 13.46 22.53 11.15
CA THR A 47 12.09 23.03 11.00
C THR A 47 11.87 24.26 11.88
N LYS A 48 11.63 25.45 11.29
CA LYS A 48 11.33 26.68 12.06
C LYS A 48 9.90 26.74 12.62
N ARG A 49 9.01 25.84 12.21
CA ARG A 49 7.63 25.74 12.73
C ARG A 49 7.57 24.87 14.00
N PRO A 50 6.61 25.12 14.92
CA PRO A 50 6.38 24.23 16.05
C PRO A 50 5.87 22.89 15.54
N VAL A 51 6.79 21.93 15.34
CA VAL A 51 6.39 20.57 14.97
C VAL A 51 5.53 19.97 16.08
N SER A 52 4.31 19.55 15.73
CA SER A 52 3.42 18.69 16.52
C SER A 52 4.15 17.43 17.04
N ILE A 53 5.13 16.92 16.28
CA ILE A 53 6.07 15.83 16.62
C ILE A 53 6.76 16.04 17.98
N LYS A 54 6.81 17.28 18.49
CA LYS A 54 7.27 17.55 19.86
C LYS A 54 6.45 16.81 20.92
N LYS A 55 5.21 16.38 20.65
CA LYS A 55 4.33 15.79 21.66
C LYS A 55 4.60 14.31 21.96
N ASN A 56 4.74 13.38 21.02
CA ASN A 56 5.31 12.06 21.34
C ASN A 56 5.96 11.35 20.15
N VAL A 57 7.14 10.74 20.37
CA VAL A 57 7.69 9.70 19.47
C VAL A 57 6.67 8.60 19.20
N ARG A 58 5.84 8.33 20.22
CA ARG A 58 4.66 7.46 20.17
C ARG A 58 3.77 7.78 18.98
N ASP A 59 3.52 9.06 18.67
CA ASP A 59 2.66 9.48 17.55
C ASP A 59 3.27 9.13 16.17
N ILE A 60 4.60 8.98 16.08
CA ILE A 60 5.27 8.51 14.85
C ILE A 60 5.20 6.97 14.73
N VAL A 61 5.21 6.26 15.86
CA VAL A 61 5.10 4.79 15.89
C VAL A 61 3.64 4.35 15.67
N GLU A 62 2.73 5.01 16.39
CA GLU A 62 1.28 4.98 16.24
C GLU A 62 0.83 5.77 15.01
N PHE A 63 1.75 6.21 14.14
CA PHE A 63 1.39 6.94 12.93
C PHE A 63 0.51 6.04 12.10
N ASP A 64 -0.78 6.29 12.26
CA ASP A 64 -1.83 5.78 11.44
C ASP A 64 -1.68 6.51 10.11
N PHE A 65 -1.55 5.80 8.98
CA PHE A 65 -1.66 6.43 7.66
C PHE A 65 -3.09 6.87 7.37
N ASP A 66 -3.86 7.19 8.40
CA ASP A 66 -5.01 8.05 8.28
C ASP A 66 -4.51 9.45 7.94
N PHE A 67 -4.07 9.60 6.69
CA PHE A 67 -3.65 10.87 6.11
C PHE A 67 -4.72 11.92 6.32
N GLU A 68 -6.00 11.54 6.29
CA GLU A 68 -7.13 12.41 6.56
C GLU A 68 -7.10 12.98 7.98
N LYS A 69 -6.71 12.17 8.98
CA LYS A 69 -6.59 12.62 10.38
C LYS A 69 -5.44 13.60 10.64
N TYR A 70 -4.41 13.61 9.80
CA TYR A 70 -3.24 14.48 9.92
C TYR A 70 -3.00 15.34 8.67
N GLN A 71 -4.01 15.53 7.83
CA GLN A 71 -3.98 16.47 6.69
C GLN A 71 -3.61 17.90 7.15
N ASP A 72 -3.94 18.23 8.41
CA ASP A 72 -3.60 19.49 9.06
C ASP A 72 -2.15 19.55 9.60
N ASP A 73 -1.41 18.43 9.58
CA ASP A 73 0.01 18.39 9.99
C ASP A 73 0.94 18.68 8.81
N TYR A 74 1.13 19.99 8.60
CA TYR A 74 1.99 20.53 7.55
C TYR A 74 3.38 19.88 7.45
N PHE A 75 3.95 19.38 8.55
CA PHE A 75 5.27 18.74 8.49
C PHE A 75 5.26 17.43 7.70
N PHE A 76 4.29 16.54 7.95
CA PHE A 76 4.26 15.25 7.26
C PHE A 76 3.96 15.42 5.78
N TYR A 77 3.03 16.32 5.46
CA TYR A 77 2.72 16.69 4.09
C TYR A 77 3.96 17.22 3.35
N GLU A 78 4.66 18.20 3.92
CA GLU A 78 5.91 18.73 3.36
C GLU A 78 6.96 17.63 3.21
N TYR A 79 7.22 16.86 4.28
CA TYR A 79 8.22 15.79 4.27
C TYR A 79 7.99 14.77 3.16
N ILE A 80 6.75 14.32 2.98
CA ILE A 80 6.41 13.33 1.95
C ILE A 80 6.64 13.90 0.56
N ASN A 81 6.09 15.09 0.29
CA ASN A 81 6.22 15.71 -1.03
C ASN A 81 7.68 16.02 -1.36
N PHE A 82 8.43 16.60 -0.43
CA PHE A 82 9.87 16.85 -0.63
C PHE A 82 10.67 15.55 -0.82
N SER A 83 10.36 14.49 -0.07
CA SER A 83 11.01 13.20 -0.23
C SER A 83 10.68 12.56 -1.58
N GLU A 84 9.45 12.74 -2.08
CA GLU A 84 9.03 12.32 -3.41
C GLU A 84 9.78 13.07 -4.51
N PHE A 85 9.83 14.39 -4.44
CA PHE A 85 10.60 15.20 -5.38
C PHE A 85 12.08 14.79 -5.35
N TYR A 86 12.69 14.74 -4.16
CA TYR A 86 14.09 14.31 -4.02
C TYR A 86 14.33 12.91 -4.61
N ARG A 87 13.40 11.97 -4.43
CA ARG A 87 13.46 10.63 -5.02
C ARG A 87 13.44 10.68 -6.54
N GLN A 88 12.55 11.47 -7.15
CA GLN A 88 12.42 11.57 -8.61
C GLN A 88 13.71 12.01 -9.30
N THR A 89 14.55 12.81 -8.63
CA THR A 89 15.85 13.26 -9.16
C THR A 89 16.77 12.11 -9.58
N LYS A 90 16.63 10.93 -8.95
CA LYS A 90 17.45 9.74 -9.22
C LYS A 90 17.22 9.12 -10.59
N TYR A 91 16.11 9.46 -11.26
CA TYR A 91 15.71 8.87 -12.55
C TYR A 91 15.91 9.83 -13.73
N LEU A 92 16.45 11.03 -13.50
CA LEU A 92 16.62 12.06 -14.52
C LEU A 92 17.97 11.89 -15.23
N THR A 93 17.93 11.41 -16.47
CA THR A 93 19.13 11.01 -17.22
C THR A 93 19.69 12.10 -18.12
N ASN A 94 18.87 13.07 -18.53
CA ASN A 94 19.26 14.13 -19.46
C ASN A 94 18.83 15.53 -18.99
N LYS A 95 19.34 16.57 -19.67
CA LYS A 95 19.10 17.98 -19.32
C LYS A 95 17.62 18.36 -19.41
N GLU A 96 16.94 17.95 -20.48
CA GLU A 96 15.52 18.26 -20.71
C GLU A 96 14.64 17.71 -19.59
N GLN A 97 14.88 16.46 -19.18
CA GLN A 97 14.21 15.85 -18.03
C GLN A 97 14.42 16.63 -16.73
N ARG A 98 15.65 17.13 -16.49
CA ARG A 98 15.98 17.95 -15.30
C ARG A 98 15.27 19.29 -15.31
N GLU A 99 15.24 19.95 -16.47
CA GLU A 99 14.57 21.23 -16.66
C GLU A 99 13.06 21.08 -16.43
N CYS A 100 12.42 20.12 -17.12
CA CYS A 100 11.00 19.81 -16.94
C CYS A 100 10.65 19.44 -15.49
N TYR A 101 11.53 18.71 -14.80
CA TYR A 101 11.36 18.36 -13.39
C TYR A 101 11.42 19.59 -12.49
N LEU A 102 12.42 20.46 -12.65
CA LEU A 102 12.59 21.66 -11.81
C LEU A 102 11.50 22.71 -12.07
N MET A 103 11.04 22.85 -13.31
CA MET A 103 9.90 23.70 -13.63
C MET A 103 8.62 23.21 -12.94
N ARG A 104 8.35 21.91 -12.97
CA ARG A 104 7.21 21.31 -12.25
C ARG A 104 7.32 21.48 -10.73
N LEU A 105 8.52 21.32 -10.17
CA LEU A 105 8.75 21.56 -8.75
C LEU A 105 8.46 23.02 -8.40
N LYS A 106 8.84 23.95 -9.27
CA LYS A 106 8.54 25.37 -9.09
C LYS A 106 7.04 25.65 -9.12
N GLU A 107 6.34 25.18 -10.15
CA GLU A 107 4.88 25.31 -10.27
C GLU A 107 4.17 24.75 -9.03
N PHE A 108 4.58 23.56 -8.57
CA PHE A 108 4.04 22.95 -7.35
C PHE A 108 4.27 23.83 -6.11
N ALA A 109 5.49 24.35 -5.94
CA ALA A 109 5.85 25.19 -4.79
C ALA A 109 5.12 26.55 -4.78
N GLU A 110 4.70 27.05 -5.94
CA GLU A 110 3.99 28.33 -6.09
C GLU A 110 2.47 28.20 -5.86
N MET A 111 1.93 26.98 -5.71
CA MET A 111 0.49 26.79 -5.43
C MET A 111 0.12 27.36 -4.04
N PRO A 112 -1.07 27.98 -3.88
CA PRO A 112 -1.49 28.60 -2.62
C PRO A 112 -1.45 27.68 -1.40
N ASP A 113 -1.77 26.40 -1.58
CA ASP A 113 -1.80 25.42 -0.50
C ASP A 113 -0.38 24.94 -0.08
N ASN A 114 0.64 25.27 -0.88
CA ASN A 114 2.02 24.81 -0.71
C ASN A 114 2.96 25.86 -0.11
N ILE A 115 2.43 26.95 0.46
CA ILE A 115 3.24 28.02 1.12
C ILE A 115 4.19 27.46 2.21
N GLY A 116 3.86 26.29 2.78
CA GLY A 116 4.70 25.54 3.70
C GLY A 116 6.13 25.25 3.21
N PHE A 117 6.32 25.06 1.89
CA PHE A 117 7.63 24.75 1.28
C PHE A 117 8.68 25.82 1.55
N TYR A 118 8.29 27.09 1.49
CA TYR A 118 9.18 28.23 1.77
C TYR A 118 9.52 28.38 3.25
N SER A 119 8.70 27.79 4.12
CA SER A 119 8.96 27.72 5.56
C SER A 119 9.91 26.57 5.91
N PHE A 120 9.92 25.51 5.11
CA PHE A 120 10.83 24.37 5.22
C PHE A 120 12.27 24.77 4.86
N ASP A 121 12.44 25.51 3.75
CA ASP A 121 13.70 26.17 3.44
C ASP A 121 13.54 27.55 2.79
N HIS A 122 14.05 28.59 3.47
CA HIS A 122 14.00 29.96 2.97
C HIS A 122 14.83 30.18 1.71
N ASN A 123 15.84 29.33 1.45
CA ASN A 123 16.60 29.38 0.21
C ASN A 123 15.93 28.58 -0.92
N PHE A 124 14.89 27.79 -0.62
CA PHE A 124 14.25 26.91 -1.60
C PHE A 124 13.77 27.68 -2.82
N GLN A 125 13.09 28.82 -2.60
CA GLN A 125 12.59 29.68 -3.67
C GLN A 125 13.72 30.09 -4.63
N ARG A 126 14.86 30.50 -4.07
CA ARG A 126 16.03 30.87 -4.88
C ARG A 126 16.56 29.68 -5.68
N PHE A 127 16.61 28.49 -5.09
CA PHE A 127 17.16 27.31 -5.73
C PHE A 127 16.33 26.87 -6.94
N ILE A 128 15.00 26.91 -6.83
CA ILE A 128 14.08 26.52 -7.92
C ILE A 128 13.94 27.58 -9.04
N GLU A 129 14.62 28.72 -8.95
CA GLU A 129 14.57 29.73 -10.03
C GLU A 129 15.35 29.27 -11.28
N PRO A 130 14.80 29.42 -12.50
CA PRO A 130 15.52 29.10 -13.74
C PRO A 130 16.86 29.84 -13.84
N SER A 131 16.89 31.11 -13.42
CA SER A 131 18.14 31.88 -13.40
C SER A 131 19.22 31.27 -12.51
N TYR A 132 18.84 30.47 -11.51
CA TYR A 132 19.74 29.80 -10.59
C TYR A 132 20.16 28.41 -11.09
N PHE A 133 19.20 27.54 -11.46
CA PHE A 133 19.51 26.14 -11.71
C PHE A 133 20.01 25.82 -13.12
N MET A 134 19.83 26.72 -14.10
CA MET A 134 20.11 26.40 -15.52
C MET A 134 21.57 26.02 -15.79
N ASN A 135 22.53 26.56 -15.04
CA ASN A 135 23.93 26.16 -15.16
C ASN A 135 24.26 24.86 -14.41
N LYS A 136 23.45 24.49 -13.40
CA LYS A 136 23.62 23.30 -12.56
C LYS A 136 23.12 22.02 -13.24
N ILE A 137 22.14 22.11 -14.15
CA ILE A 137 21.53 20.93 -14.79
C ILE A 137 22.30 20.38 -16.02
N ASN A 138 23.36 21.07 -16.45
CA ASN A 138 24.06 20.78 -17.70
C ASN A 138 24.76 19.41 -17.74
N ASN A 139 25.23 18.90 -16.60
CA ASN A 139 25.83 17.57 -16.51
C ASN A 139 25.42 16.86 -15.22
N ASN A 140 25.69 15.56 -15.14
CA ASN A 140 25.21 14.70 -14.06
C ASN A 140 25.81 15.07 -12.70
N ASP A 141 27.11 15.38 -12.65
CA ASP A 141 27.81 15.65 -11.40
C ASP A 141 27.38 16.99 -10.81
N ASN A 142 27.32 18.03 -11.63
CA ASN A 142 26.80 19.35 -11.23
C ASN A 142 25.35 19.25 -10.76
N PHE A 143 24.53 18.45 -11.47
CA PHE A 143 23.14 18.27 -11.09
C PHE A 143 23.03 17.55 -9.75
N LYS A 144 23.78 16.46 -9.57
CA LYS A 144 23.79 15.70 -8.32
C LYS A 144 24.25 16.56 -7.14
N ASP A 145 25.32 17.34 -7.32
CA ASP A 145 25.83 18.27 -6.30
C ASP A 145 24.77 19.32 -5.92
N TYR A 146 24.17 19.97 -6.91
CA TYR A 146 23.08 20.92 -6.71
C TYR A 146 21.88 20.30 -5.98
N ILE A 147 21.45 19.11 -6.38
CA ILE A 147 20.34 18.39 -5.76
C ILE A 147 20.64 18.04 -4.29
N ASP A 148 21.80 17.46 -4.02
CA ASP A 148 22.15 16.92 -2.70
C ASP A 148 22.60 17.97 -1.68
N ASN A 149 23.33 18.99 -2.15
CA ASN A 149 24.03 19.93 -1.28
C ASN A 149 23.41 21.33 -1.27
N GLU A 150 22.46 21.61 -2.17
CA GLU A 150 21.72 22.88 -2.21
C GLU A 150 20.21 22.64 -2.09
N LEU A 151 19.56 22.12 -3.14
CA LEU A 151 18.09 22.09 -3.25
C LEU A 151 17.41 21.19 -2.20
N PHE A 152 17.94 19.97 -1.98
CA PHE A 152 17.36 18.98 -1.05
C PHE A 152 18.27 18.68 0.14
N PHE A 153 19.26 19.53 0.42
CA PHE A 153 20.21 19.33 1.53
C PHE A 153 19.52 19.05 2.88
N LYS A 154 18.45 19.80 3.18
CA LYS A 154 17.69 19.59 4.43
C LYS A 154 17.01 18.24 4.49
N ILE A 155 16.41 17.79 3.39
CA ILE A 155 15.74 16.48 3.31
C ILE A 155 16.75 15.35 3.41
N LYS A 156 17.88 15.48 2.72
CA LYS A 156 19.00 14.53 2.84
C LYS A 156 19.46 14.43 4.30
N THR A 157 19.70 15.56 4.95
CA THR A 157 20.11 15.63 6.36
C THR A 157 19.05 15.05 7.31
N ILE A 158 17.77 15.36 7.11
CA ILE A 158 16.66 14.79 7.89
C ILE A 158 16.61 13.28 7.72
N ASN A 159 16.72 12.79 6.49
CA ASN A 159 16.66 11.36 6.19
C ASN A 159 17.83 10.60 6.80
N GLU A 160 19.04 11.16 6.77
CA GLU A 160 20.21 10.61 7.46
C GLU A 160 19.99 10.52 8.97
N ASN A 161 19.42 11.57 9.58
CA ASN A 161 19.02 11.52 10.99
C ASN A 161 17.98 10.43 11.23
N PHE A 162 16.89 10.38 10.46
CA PHE A 162 15.83 9.39 10.61
C PHE A 162 16.35 7.96 10.51
N LYS A 163 17.30 7.65 9.61
CA LYS A 163 17.91 6.32 9.53
C LYS A 163 18.63 5.90 10.82
N ILE A 164 19.25 6.84 11.53
CA ILE A 164 19.92 6.56 12.82
C ILE A 164 18.89 6.25 13.92
N PHE A 165 17.71 6.87 13.85
CA PHE A 165 16.66 6.72 14.86
C PHE A 165 15.73 5.54 14.59
N PHE A 166 15.32 5.37 13.34
CA PHE A 166 14.35 4.39 12.88
C PHE A 166 15.05 3.19 12.23
N ASP A 167 15.81 2.47 13.05
CA ASP A 167 16.61 1.32 12.62
C ASP A 167 15.78 0.03 12.54
N TYR A 168 15.42 -0.36 11.32
CA TYR A 168 14.66 -1.59 11.06
C TYR A 168 15.32 -2.85 11.61
N ASP A 169 16.64 -2.98 11.49
CA ASP A 169 17.35 -4.20 11.86
C ASP A 169 17.40 -4.40 13.37
N THR A 170 17.52 -3.30 14.12
CA THR A 170 17.47 -3.36 15.58
C THR A 170 16.05 -3.66 16.09
N PHE A 171 15.03 -3.09 15.45
CA PHE A 171 13.69 -3.02 16.05
C PHE A 171 12.66 -3.99 15.44
N ILE A 172 12.72 -4.25 14.13
CA ILE A 172 11.71 -5.05 13.41
C ILE A 172 12.26 -6.41 13.02
N SER A 173 13.48 -6.50 12.49
CA SER A 173 14.07 -7.78 12.07
C SER A 173 13.94 -8.90 13.11
N PRO A 174 14.14 -8.68 14.44
CA PRO A 174 13.99 -9.70 15.46
C PRO A 174 12.54 -10.18 15.70
N ILE A 175 11.55 -9.34 15.39
CA ILE A 175 10.12 -9.63 15.62
C ILE A 175 9.33 -9.82 14.32
N ARG A 176 9.97 -9.73 13.15
CA ARG A 176 9.35 -9.74 11.82
C ARG A 176 8.40 -10.92 11.62
N SER A 177 8.84 -12.14 11.94
CA SER A 177 8.00 -13.34 11.79
C SER A 177 6.77 -13.29 12.70
N ARG A 178 6.93 -12.82 13.94
CA ARG A 178 5.83 -12.68 14.89
C ARG A 178 4.85 -11.60 14.43
N LEU A 179 5.35 -10.50 13.87
CA LEU A 179 4.53 -9.43 13.30
C LEU A 179 3.72 -9.93 12.10
N LEU A 180 4.33 -10.66 11.18
CA LEU A 180 3.62 -11.26 10.03
C LEU A 180 2.57 -12.28 10.47
N ASN A 181 2.86 -13.07 11.50
CA ASN A 181 1.89 -13.99 12.08
C ASN A 181 0.74 -13.22 12.74
N ALA A 182 1.04 -12.17 13.51
CA ALA A 182 0.04 -11.33 14.16
C ALA A 182 -0.85 -10.59 13.16
N ILE A 183 -0.34 -10.17 12.00
CA ILE A 183 -1.15 -9.55 10.94
C ILE A 183 -2.17 -10.53 10.32
N GLY A 184 -2.00 -11.85 10.50
CA GLY A 184 -3.09 -12.79 10.19
C GLY A 184 -3.33 -13.08 8.71
N LEU A 185 -2.73 -12.33 7.77
CA LEU A 185 -2.97 -12.54 6.33
C LEU A 185 -2.44 -13.85 5.75
N GLU A 186 -3.26 -14.55 4.98
CA GLU A 186 -2.94 -15.80 4.27
C GLU A 186 -2.67 -15.59 2.77
N VAL A 187 -3.01 -14.43 2.24
CA VAL A 187 -2.84 -14.09 0.81
C VAL A 187 -2.21 -12.71 0.70
N CYS A 188 -1.34 -12.53 -0.29
CA CYS A 188 -0.75 -11.24 -0.61
C CYS A 188 -1.86 -10.21 -0.93
N PRO A 189 -1.98 -9.09 -0.21
CA PRO A 189 -3.05 -8.11 -0.40
C PRO A 189 -2.88 -7.30 -1.69
N TYR A 190 -1.65 -7.19 -2.23
CA TYR A 190 -1.41 -6.54 -3.52
C TYR A 190 -2.07 -7.29 -4.68
N CYS A 191 -1.70 -8.57 -4.87
CA CYS A 191 -2.19 -9.37 -5.99
C CYS A 191 -3.41 -10.22 -5.66
N ASN A 192 -3.76 -10.43 -4.38
CA ASN A 192 -4.77 -11.38 -3.90
C ASN A 192 -4.74 -12.76 -4.60
N GLU A 193 -3.56 -13.22 -5.02
CA GLU A 193 -3.38 -14.47 -5.76
C GLU A 193 -2.39 -15.41 -5.06
N THR A 194 -1.27 -14.87 -4.57
CA THR A 194 -0.19 -15.67 -3.97
C THR A 194 -0.42 -15.87 -2.48
N LEU A 195 -0.36 -17.12 -2.02
CA LEU A 195 -0.44 -17.45 -0.60
C LEU A 195 0.77 -16.93 0.18
N ILE A 196 0.52 -16.49 1.41
CA ILE A 196 1.52 -16.16 2.42
C ILE A 196 1.66 -17.38 3.32
N HIS A 197 2.69 -18.19 3.05
CA HIS A 197 2.96 -19.38 3.86
C HIS A 197 3.55 -19.00 5.23
N LYS A 198 2.81 -19.34 6.28
CA LYS A 198 3.22 -19.20 7.68
C LYS A 198 3.52 -20.58 8.25
N LEU A 199 4.70 -20.69 8.85
CA LEU A 199 5.06 -21.74 9.79
C LEU A 199 5.12 -21.13 11.19
N PRO A 200 5.00 -21.93 12.27
CA PRO A 200 5.01 -21.42 13.64
C PRO A 200 6.17 -20.45 13.93
N ASP A 201 7.37 -20.75 13.43
CA ASP A 201 8.59 -19.97 13.71
C ASP A 201 9.13 -19.19 12.49
N ARG A 202 8.54 -19.36 11.31
CA ARG A 202 9.05 -18.79 10.05
C ARG A 202 7.90 -18.40 9.15
N THR A 203 8.04 -17.29 8.43
CA THR A 203 7.12 -16.98 7.35
C THR A 203 7.92 -16.71 6.08
N TYR A 204 7.41 -17.21 4.95
CA TYR A 204 8.03 -17.02 3.64
C TYR A 204 7.55 -15.74 2.95
N ALA A 205 6.62 -15.01 3.56
CA ALA A 205 6.25 -13.69 3.11
C ALA A 205 7.32 -12.65 3.46
N ASP A 206 7.31 -11.59 2.68
CA ASP A 206 7.97 -10.35 3.02
C ASP A 206 7.09 -9.47 3.89
N LEU A 207 7.75 -8.61 4.65
CA LEU A 207 7.13 -7.47 5.28
C LEU A 207 7.60 -6.26 4.48
N ASP A 208 6.81 -5.86 3.49
CA ASP A 208 7.12 -4.70 2.65
C ASP A 208 6.85 -3.40 3.42
N HIS A 209 7.60 -2.36 3.10
CA HIS A 209 7.31 -0.99 3.50
C HIS A 209 6.58 -0.29 2.37
N PHE A 210 5.32 0.07 2.57
CA PHE A 210 4.55 0.84 1.58
C PHE A 210 5.31 2.09 1.17
N TYR A 211 5.82 2.87 2.11
CA TYR A 211 6.84 3.89 1.91
C TYR A 211 8.22 3.31 2.20
N SER A 212 9.01 3.10 1.15
CA SER A 212 10.32 2.45 1.24
C SER A 212 11.23 3.14 2.25
N GLN A 213 11.90 2.34 3.08
CA GLN A 213 12.87 2.81 4.09
C GLN A 213 13.98 3.69 3.49
N SER A 214 14.36 3.46 2.22
CA SER A 214 15.44 4.20 1.56
C SER A 214 15.08 5.65 1.26
N ASN A 215 13.81 5.92 0.91
CA ASN A 215 13.32 7.25 0.53
C ASN A 215 12.53 7.92 1.67
N PHE A 216 11.88 7.14 2.53
CA PHE A 216 11.02 7.59 3.63
C PHE A 216 11.42 6.98 4.98
N PRO A 217 12.65 7.20 5.45
CA PRO A 217 13.13 6.60 6.70
C PRO A 217 12.29 6.97 7.93
N LEU A 218 11.51 8.05 7.90
CA LEU A 218 10.55 8.40 8.95
C LEU A 218 9.54 7.27 9.23
N PHE A 219 9.08 6.58 8.18
CA PHE A 219 8.03 5.56 8.27
C PHE A 219 8.56 4.14 8.45
N THR A 220 9.87 3.97 8.61
CA THR A 220 10.53 2.64 8.67
C THR A 220 9.94 1.73 9.74
N LEU A 221 9.47 2.33 10.84
CA LEU A 221 8.96 1.62 12.02
C LEU A 221 7.45 1.81 12.22
N SER A 222 6.76 2.48 11.29
CA SER A 222 5.32 2.67 11.36
C SER A 222 4.59 1.37 11.03
N PHE A 223 3.67 0.97 11.91
CA PHE A 223 2.92 -0.27 11.74
C PHE A 223 2.08 -0.28 10.47
N ASN A 224 1.43 0.85 10.16
CA ASN A 224 0.60 0.98 8.98
C ASN A 224 1.43 1.16 7.70
N ASN A 225 2.75 1.09 7.80
CA ASN A 225 3.66 1.07 6.65
C ASN A 225 3.97 -0.36 6.24
N PHE A 226 3.68 -1.35 7.10
CA PHE A 226 4.07 -2.73 6.87
C PHE A 226 3.00 -3.51 6.10
N ILE A 227 3.34 -4.08 4.95
CA ILE A 227 2.42 -4.89 4.16
C ILE A 227 2.99 -6.31 4.03
N PRO A 228 2.35 -7.32 4.64
CA PRO A 228 2.67 -8.71 4.33
C PRO A 228 2.46 -8.93 2.85
N SER A 229 3.48 -9.40 2.14
CA SER A 229 3.42 -9.49 0.68
C SER A 229 4.22 -10.67 0.16
N CYS A 230 3.87 -11.11 -1.06
CA CYS A 230 4.67 -12.10 -1.75
C CYS A 230 5.97 -11.49 -2.32
N LEU A 231 6.99 -12.33 -2.48
CA LEU A 231 8.30 -11.93 -2.98
C LEU A 231 8.23 -11.21 -4.33
N LEU A 232 7.36 -11.67 -5.23
CA LEU A 232 7.22 -11.11 -6.58
C LEU A 232 6.66 -9.68 -6.53
N CYS A 233 5.59 -9.43 -5.77
CA CYS A 233 5.02 -8.10 -5.61
C CYS A 233 6.02 -7.15 -4.94
N ASN A 234 6.66 -7.57 -3.84
CA ASN A 234 7.58 -6.72 -3.10
C ASN A 234 8.93 -6.52 -3.81
N ARG A 235 9.71 -7.60 -3.98
CA ARG A 235 11.13 -7.51 -4.35
C ARG A 235 11.36 -7.26 -5.84
N THR A 236 10.44 -7.70 -6.68
CA THR A 236 10.63 -7.65 -8.14
C THR A 236 9.87 -6.49 -8.75
N LEU A 237 8.58 -6.38 -8.43
CA LEU A 237 7.69 -5.40 -9.04
C LEU A 237 7.80 -4.04 -8.35
N LYS A 238 7.40 -3.94 -7.07
CA LYS A 238 7.39 -2.67 -6.33
C LYS A 238 8.79 -2.14 -6.01
N LYS A 239 9.69 -2.98 -5.48
CA LYS A 239 11.05 -2.59 -5.04
C LYS A 239 10.98 -1.36 -4.12
N SER A 240 11.80 -0.34 -4.41
CA SER A 240 11.77 0.98 -3.78
C SER A 240 10.91 2.00 -4.53
N SER A 241 10.20 1.59 -5.59
CA SER A 241 9.35 2.46 -6.38
C SER A 241 8.02 2.66 -5.68
N ILE A 242 7.75 3.83 -5.12
CA ILE A 242 6.39 4.16 -4.70
C ILE A 242 6.08 5.63 -4.92
N THR A 243 4.98 5.89 -5.62
CA THR A 243 3.80 6.69 -5.21
C THR A 243 2.80 6.65 -6.37
N LYS A 244 1.51 6.80 -6.08
CA LYS A 244 0.34 6.52 -6.96
C LYS A 244 -0.10 5.06 -7.05
N ILE A 245 0.08 4.21 -6.05
CA ILE A 245 -0.68 2.94 -5.98
C ILE A 245 -1.61 3.00 -4.76
N MET A 246 -2.69 2.20 -4.72
CA MET A 246 -3.48 2.14 -3.50
C MET A 246 -2.63 1.55 -2.38
N ASN A 247 -2.83 2.04 -1.18
CA ASN A 247 -2.21 1.47 0.01
C ASN A 247 -3.18 0.47 0.66
N PRO A 248 -2.93 -0.86 0.62
CA PRO A 248 -3.78 -1.86 1.28
C PRO A 248 -4.05 -1.58 2.76
N ARG A 249 -3.25 -0.79 3.46
CA ARG A 249 -3.53 -0.41 4.86
C ARG A 249 -4.63 0.64 5.01
N ILE A 250 -4.94 1.37 3.95
CA ILE A 250 -5.92 2.47 3.93
C ILE A 250 -7.13 2.06 3.08
N GLU A 251 -6.87 1.53 1.89
CA GLU A 251 -7.86 1.32 0.83
C GLU A 251 -7.43 0.15 -0.10
N GLY A 252 -8.37 -0.42 -0.83
CA GLY A 252 -8.13 -1.46 -1.83
C GLY A 252 -8.97 -1.22 -3.08
N PHE A 253 -9.41 -2.29 -3.74
CA PHE A 253 -10.25 -2.17 -4.94
C PHE A 253 -11.75 -2.19 -4.63
N GLU A 254 -12.14 -2.38 -3.38
CA GLU A 254 -13.49 -2.67 -2.85
C GLU A 254 -14.63 -2.39 -3.85
N LYS A 255 -15.28 -1.22 -3.75
CA LYS A 255 -16.37 -0.78 -4.64
C LYS A 255 -15.89 0.05 -5.83
N MET A 256 -14.58 0.25 -5.94
CA MET A 256 -13.98 1.17 -6.92
C MET A 256 -13.51 0.46 -8.19
N ALA A 257 -13.16 -0.82 -8.11
CA ALA A 257 -12.75 -1.63 -9.25
C ALA A 257 -13.23 -3.08 -9.12
N TYR A 258 -13.59 -3.68 -10.24
CA TYR A 258 -14.21 -5.01 -10.31
C TYR A 258 -13.55 -5.84 -11.40
N PHE A 259 -13.28 -7.10 -11.07
CA PHE A 259 -12.93 -8.08 -12.09
C PHE A 259 -14.18 -8.45 -12.90
N ARG A 260 -14.08 -8.46 -14.22
CA ARG A 260 -15.17 -8.84 -15.12
C ARG A 260 -14.65 -9.72 -16.22
N MET A 261 -15.40 -10.76 -16.55
CA MET A 261 -15.14 -11.51 -17.77
C MET A 261 -15.84 -10.84 -18.96
N ASN A 262 -15.12 -10.75 -20.07
CA ASN A 262 -15.63 -10.16 -21.32
C ASN A 262 -16.83 -10.92 -21.90
N ASN A 263 -16.83 -12.25 -21.81
CA ASN A 263 -17.91 -13.11 -22.26
C ASN A 263 -18.00 -14.39 -21.42
N VAL A 264 -18.94 -14.43 -20.48
CA VAL A 264 -19.16 -15.61 -19.61
C VAL A 264 -19.62 -16.84 -20.39
N ILE A 265 -20.33 -16.67 -21.52
CA ILE A 265 -20.86 -17.78 -22.33
C ILE A 265 -19.72 -18.54 -23.02
N GLU A 266 -18.65 -17.85 -23.37
CA GLU A 266 -17.47 -18.47 -24.02
C GLU A 266 -16.73 -19.47 -23.12
N LEU A 267 -17.01 -19.48 -21.81
CA LEU A 267 -16.55 -20.54 -20.91
C LEU A 267 -17.12 -21.93 -21.28
N LEU A 268 -18.21 -22.02 -22.04
CA LEU A 268 -18.74 -23.30 -22.55
C LEU A 268 -17.80 -23.96 -23.56
N SER A 269 -17.08 -23.15 -24.35
CA SER A 269 -16.35 -23.61 -25.55
C SER A 269 -14.84 -23.66 -25.36
N TYR A 270 -14.30 -23.30 -24.18
CA TYR A 270 -12.87 -23.06 -23.95
C TYR A 270 -12.26 -21.99 -24.89
N ASN A 271 -13.09 -21.05 -25.37
CA ASN A 271 -12.63 -19.94 -26.20
C ASN A 271 -11.82 -18.91 -25.38
N ASP A 272 -11.23 -17.92 -26.05
CA ASP A 272 -10.42 -16.84 -25.48
C ASP A 272 -11.22 -15.87 -24.57
N VAL A 273 -11.66 -16.37 -23.42
CA VAL A 273 -12.22 -15.54 -22.34
C VAL A 273 -11.08 -14.76 -21.69
N THR A 274 -11.29 -13.47 -21.46
CA THR A 274 -10.36 -12.61 -20.73
C THR A 274 -11.01 -12.05 -19.47
N VAL A 275 -10.18 -11.84 -18.45
CA VAL A 275 -10.55 -11.13 -17.23
C VAL A 275 -10.03 -9.71 -17.32
N ASP A 276 -10.94 -8.75 -17.29
CA ASP A 276 -10.63 -7.32 -17.27
C ASP A 276 -10.87 -6.76 -15.86
N ILE A 277 -10.14 -5.70 -15.52
CA ILE A 277 -10.35 -4.94 -14.29
C ILE A 277 -11.01 -3.61 -14.66
N SER A 278 -12.31 -3.52 -14.38
CA SER A 278 -13.12 -2.33 -14.68
C SER A 278 -13.16 -1.39 -13.47
N VAL A 279 -12.92 -0.10 -13.70
CA VAL A 279 -13.02 0.93 -12.66
C VAL A 279 -14.42 1.54 -12.68
N ALA A 280 -15.07 1.66 -11.52
CA ALA A 280 -16.41 2.22 -11.40
C ALA A 280 -16.50 3.65 -11.96
N HIS A 281 -17.67 4.02 -12.49
CA HIS A 281 -17.87 5.33 -13.10
C HIS A 281 -17.77 6.48 -12.09
N ASN A 282 -18.21 6.26 -10.86
CA ASN A 282 -18.21 7.24 -9.77
C ASN A 282 -16.88 7.29 -9.00
N THR A 283 -15.85 6.54 -9.39
CA THR A 283 -14.53 6.61 -8.77
C THR A 283 -13.85 7.95 -9.10
N GLU A 284 -13.36 8.63 -8.07
CA GLU A 284 -12.65 9.90 -8.20
C GLU A 284 -11.39 9.79 -9.07
N TYR A 285 -10.95 10.92 -9.65
CA TYR A 285 -9.81 10.94 -10.58
C TYR A 285 -8.52 10.41 -9.94
N LEU A 286 -8.21 10.84 -8.71
CA LEU A 286 -6.99 10.43 -8.01
C LEU A 286 -7.00 8.93 -7.70
N ASP A 287 -8.13 8.40 -7.27
CA ASP A 287 -8.26 6.96 -6.99
C ASP A 287 -8.19 6.13 -8.27
N ARG A 288 -8.72 6.64 -9.39
CA ARG A 288 -8.56 6.02 -10.71
C ARG A 288 -7.09 5.95 -11.12
N GLU A 289 -6.30 7.01 -10.92
CA GLU A 289 -4.85 6.99 -11.17
C GLU A 289 -4.16 5.93 -10.30
N LYS A 290 -4.51 5.87 -9.01
CA LYS A 290 -3.96 4.88 -8.09
C LYS A 290 -4.30 3.45 -8.49
N ILE A 291 -5.54 3.19 -8.90
CA ILE A 291 -5.99 1.86 -9.34
C ILE A 291 -5.22 1.44 -10.58
N ASN A 292 -5.17 2.29 -11.62
CA ASN A 292 -4.50 1.96 -12.87
C ASN A 292 -3.00 1.68 -12.65
N SER A 293 -2.34 2.54 -11.88
CA SER A 293 -0.94 2.34 -11.50
C SER A 293 -0.74 1.06 -10.68
N SER A 294 -1.71 0.68 -9.84
CA SER A 294 -1.65 -0.58 -9.08
C SER A 294 -1.82 -1.81 -10.00
N ILE A 295 -2.71 -1.73 -10.98
CA ILE A 295 -2.91 -2.78 -12.00
C ILE A 295 -1.62 -2.99 -12.79
N GLU A 296 -0.99 -1.91 -13.24
CA GLU A 296 0.28 -1.94 -13.97
C GLU A 296 1.43 -2.44 -13.08
N MET A 297 1.63 -1.84 -11.91
CA MET A 297 2.73 -2.15 -10.99
C MET A 297 2.75 -3.64 -10.64
N PHE A 298 1.58 -4.22 -10.33
CA PHE A 298 1.50 -5.60 -9.88
C PHE A 298 1.18 -6.61 -10.99
N ASP A 299 1.16 -6.16 -12.25
CA ASP A 299 0.87 -6.97 -13.43
C ASP A 299 -0.44 -7.75 -13.29
N LEU A 300 -1.47 -7.09 -12.76
CA LEU A 300 -2.72 -7.76 -12.38
C LEU A 300 -3.45 -8.31 -13.61
N ASN A 301 -3.40 -7.63 -14.76
CA ASN A 301 -4.05 -8.13 -15.97
C ASN A 301 -3.50 -9.50 -16.39
N ASN A 302 -2.18 -9.68 -16.45
CA ASN A 302 -1.60 -10.97 -16.85
C ASN A 302 -1.84 -12.06 -15.80
N ARG A 303 -1.73 -11.72 -14.51
CA ARG A 303 -2.00 -12.66 -13.41
C ARG A 303 -3.41 -13.23 -13.47
N TYR A 304 -4.41 -12.37 -13.67
CA TYR A 304 -5.80 -12.82 -13.67
C TYR A 304 -6.25 -13.41 -15.01
N ASN A 305 -5.41 -13.38 -16.04
CA ASN A 305 -5.66 -14.02 -17.34
C ASN A 305 -4.92 -15.37 -17.53
N HIS A 306 -4.18 -15.85 -16.53
CA HIS A 306 -3.51 -17.15 -16.66
C HIS A 306 -4.52 -18.32 -16.66
N SER A 307 -4.10 -19.47 -17.20
CA SER A 307 -4.96 -20.64 -17.41
C SER A 307 -5.68 -21.15 -16.15
N ASP A 308 -5.00 -21.20 -14.99
CA ASP A 308 -5.65 -21.66 -13.77
C ASP A 308 -6.76 -20.72 -13.24
N VAL A 309 -6.69 -19.40 -13.47
CA VAL A 309 -7.79 -18.48 -13.15
C VAL A 309 -8.98 -18.77 -14.04
N LYS A 310 -8.76 -18.99 -15.34
CA LYS A 310 -9.82 -19.37 -16.30
C LYS A 310 -10.49 -20.69 -15.92
N LYS A 311 -9.74 -21.69 -15.43
CA LYS A 311 -10.31 -22.95 -14.91
C LYS A 311 -11.19 -22.74 -13.69
N ILE A 312 -10.77 -21.87 -12.75
CA ILE A 312 -11.58 -21.49 -11.59
C ILE A 312 -12.88 -20.83 -12.05
N ALA A 313 -12.78 -19.91 -13.01
CA ALA A 313 -13.95 -19.23 -13.55
C ALA A 313 -14.95 -20.19 -14.19
N LYS A 314 -14.45 -21.15 -14.98
CA LYS A 314 -15.25 -22.25 -15.54
C LYS A 314 -15.97 -23.06 -14.45
N GLY A 315 -15.25 -23.49 -13.42
CA GLY A 315 -15.86 -24.23 -12.32
C GLY A 315 -16.95 -23.44 -11.59
N TYR A 316 -16.80 -22.11 -11.49
CA TYR A 316 -17.83 -21.25 -10.91
C TYR A 316 -19.05 -21.12 -11.83
N PHE A 317 -18.83 -20.93 -13.13
CA PHE A 317 -19.90 -20.93 -14.13
C PHE A 317 -20.69 -22.24 -14.12
N ASP A 318 -20.01 -23.39 -14.08
CA ASP A 318 -20.66 -24.70 -14.05
C ASP A 318 -21.49 -24.91 -12.77
N LYS A 319 -21.03 -24.38 -11.61
CA LYS A 319 -21.82 -24.37 -10.37
C LYS A 319 -23.06 -23.51 -10.51
N THR A 320 -22.98 -22.33 -11.13
CA THR A 320 -24.16 -21.50 -11.38
C THR A 320 -25.21 -22.26 -12.18
N GLN A 321 -24.81 -22.86 -13.31
CA GLN A 321 -25.74 -23.54 -14.21
C GLN A 321 -26.35 -24.81 -13.58
N ASN A 322 -25.54 -25.61 -12.90
CA ASN A 322 -25.95 -26.94 -12.45
C ASN A 322 -26.46 -26.98 -11.00
N ASN A 323 -25.99 -26.07 -10.14
CA ASN A 323 -26.18 -26.19 -8.69
C ASN A 323 -27.02 -25.08 -8.06
N LEU A 324 -27.26 -23.95 -8.75
CA LEU A 324 -28.11 -22.88 -8.21
C LEU A 324 -29.59 -23.02 -8.57
N ASN A 325 -29.99 -24.02 -9.34
CA ASN A 325 -31.40 -24.25 -9.63
C ASN A 325 -32.14 -24.91 -8.44
N GLU A 326 -33.43 -24.61 -8.31
CA GLU A 326 -34.29 -25.08 -7.22
C GLU A 326 -34.31 -26.61 -7.09
N LYS A 327 -34.32 -27.33 -8.21
CA LYS A 327 -34.32 -28.81 -8.22
C LYS A 327 -33.07 -29.39 -7.58
N TYR A 328 -31.90 -28.81 -7.86
CA TYR A 328 -30.65 -29.25 -7.25
C TYR A 328 -30.64 -28.93 -5.75
N ARG A 329 -31.20 -27.78 -5.36
CA ARG A 329 -31.33 -27.40 -3.96
C ARG A 329 -32.23 -28.35 -3.18
N GLU A 330 -33.36 -28.74 -3.74
CA GLU A 330 -34.25 -29.77 -3.19
C GLU A 330 -33.53 -31.11 -3.04
N TYR A 331 -32.86 -31.57 -4.10
CA TYR A 331 -32.10 -32.83 -4.10
C TYR A 331 -31.02 -32.87 -3.01
N ILE A 332 -30.20 -31.82 -2.88
CA ILE A 332 -29.20 -31.75 -1.81
C ILE A 332 -29.88 -31.60 -0.44
N GLY A 333 -31.03 -30.92 -0.37
CA GLY A 333 -31.84 -30.79 0.84
C GLY A 333 -32.35 -32.11 1.40
N GLU A 334 -32.65 -33.09 0.54
CA GLU A 334 -33.02 -34.45 0.99
C GLU A 334 -31.85 -35.15 1.71
N ILE A 335 -30.61 -34.90 1.29
CA ILE A 335 -29.40 -35.50 1.86
C ILE A 335 -28.92 -34.69 3.07
N ILE A 336 -29.01 -33.36 3.00
CA ILE A 336 -28.53 -32.41 4.00
C ILE A 336 -29.68 -31.43 4.32
N PRO A 337 -30.59 -31.78 5.26
CA PRO A 337 -31.81 -31.00 5.54
C PRO A 337 -31.58 -29.52 5.88
N TYR A 338 -30.40 -29.18 6.41
CA TYR A 338 -30.03 -27.80 6.73
C TYR A 338 -29.97 -26.88 5.49
N VAL A 339 -29.71 -27.41 4.30
CA VAL A 339 -29.65 -26.63 3.04
C VAL A 339 -31.00 -25.99 2.68
N LEU A 340 -32.11 -26.63 3.05
CA LEU A 340 -33.46 -26.09 2.85
C LEU A 340 -33.78 -24.91 3.79
N GLN A 341 -33.03 -24.76 4.87
CA GLN A 341 -33.21 -23.69 5.86
C GLN A 341 -32.38 -22.43 5.53
N MET A 342 -31.40 -22.56 4.64
CA MET A 342 -30.56 -21.44 4.22
C MET A 342 -31.39 -20.37 3.50
N ASN A 343 -31.01 -19.10 3.59
CA ASN A 343 -31.45 -18.10 2.63
C ASN A 343 -30.63 -18.19 1.32
N GLU A 344 -31.03 -17.44 0.29
CA GLU A 344 -30.33 -17.45 -1.00
C GLU A 344 -28.84 -17.14 -0.89
N LYS A 345 -28.47 -16.14 -0.07
CA LYS A 345 -27.07 -15.78 0.13
C LYS A 345 -26.27 -16.92 0.76
N GLU A 346 -26.79 -17.52 1.83
CA GLU A 346 -26.15 -18.66 2.52
C GLU A 346 -26.01 -19.87 1.59
N TYR A 347 -27.02 -20.13 0.75
CA TYR A 347 -26.97 -21.21 -0.22
C TYR A 347 -25.90 -20.97 -1.30
N ILE A 348 -25.80 -19.75 -1.82
CA ILE A 348 -24.73 -19.38 -2.76
C ILE A 348 -23.35 -19.57 -2.09
N GLN A 349 -23.17 -19.07 -0.87
CA GLN A 349 -21.90 -19.26 -0.12
C GLN A 349 -21.54 -20.73 0.04
N TYR A 350 -22.53 -21.58 0.33
CA TYR A 350 -22.38 -23.03 0.44
C TYR A 350 -21.96 -23.67 -0.90
N ILE A 351 -22.65 -23.35 -2.00
CA ILE A 351 -22.34 -23.91 -3.34
C ILE A 351 -20.95 -23.50 -3.82
N PHE A 352 -20.57 -22.24 -3.64
CA PHE A 352 -19.27 -21.74 -4.09
C PHE A 352 -18.14 -22.06 -3.13
N GLY A 353 -18.44 -22.32 -1.85
CA GLY A 353 -17.46 -22.60 -0.81
C GLY A 353 -16.65 -21.36 -0.43
N ILE A 354 -17.29 -20.20 -0.41
CA ILE A 354 -16.66 -18.92 -0.05
C ILE A 354 -17.60 -18.08 0.81
N ASP A 355 -17.11 -17.61 1.96
CA ASP A 355 -17.83 -16.63 2.77
C ASP A 355 -17.62 -15.23 2.16
N PHE A 356 -18.67 -14.41 2.21
CA PHE A 356 -18.75 -13.08 1.63
C PHE A 356 -18.36 -11.99 2.63
N ASP A 357 -17.99 -12.35 3.85
CA ASP A 357 -17.37 -11.42 4.78
C ASP A 357 -15.99 -10.94 4.27
N GLU A 358 -15.63 -9.71 4.60
CA GLU A 358 -14.42 -9.07 4.06
C GLU A 358 -13.14 -9.81 4.47
N THR A 359 -13.10 -10.43 5.65
CA THR A 359 -11.91 -11.14 6.16
C THR A 359 -11.69 -12.44 5.42
N SER A 360 -12.76 -13.20 5.16
CA SER A 360 -12.72 -14.38 4.29
C SER A 360 -12.25 -13.99 2.90
N ILE A 361 -12.83 -12.96 2.29
CA ILE A 361 -12.45 -12.52 0.93
C ILE A 361 -10.96 -12.12 0.86
N LEU A 362 -10.46 -11.41 1.88
CA LEU A 362 -9.06 -11.01 1.99
C LEU A 362 -8.11 -12.22 2.08
N ASN A 363 -8.47 -13.23 2.87
CA ASN A 363 -7.65 -14.43 3.11
C ASN A 363 -7.93 -15.58 2.13
N ASN A 364 -8.90 -15.45 1.23
CA ASN A 364 -9.14 -16.43 0.19
C ASN A 364 -8.31 -16.10 -1.04
N ARG A 365 -7.56 -17.08 -1.56
CA ARG A 365 -6.83 -16.94 -2.83
C ARG A 365 -7.83 -16.57 -3.94
N LEU A 366 -7.57 -15.46 -4.63
CA LEU A 366 -8.45 -14.87 -5.64
C LEU A 366 -9.82 -14.46 -5.09
N GLY A 367 -9.94 -14.20 -3.79
CA GLY A 367 -11.20 -13.94 -3.11
C GLY A 367 -12.01 -12.80 -3.74
N LYS A 368 -11.38 -11.65 -4.04
CA LYS A 368 -12.11 -10.55 -4.69
C LYS A 368 -12.56 -10.92 -6.10
N PHE A 369 -11.70 -11.57 -6.88
CA PHE A 369 -12.08 -12.05 -8.22
C PHE A 369 -13.23 -13.04 -8.17
N LYS A 370 -13.21 -13.99 -7.23
CA LYS A 370 -14.27 -14.98 -7.02
C LYS A 370 -15.58 -14.30 -6.63
N LEU A 371 -15.55 -13.32 -5.73
CA LEU A 371 -16.73 -12.55 -5.35
C LEU A 371 -17.31 -11.75 -6.53
N ASP A 372 -16.46 -11.02 -7.24
CA ASP A 372 -16.87 -10.24 -8.41
C ASP A 372 -17.45 -11.16 -9.50
N LEU A 373 -16.86 -12.34 -9.70
CA LEU A 373 -17.36 -13.35 -10.64
C LEU A 373 -18.69 -13.96 -10.20
N ILE A 374 -18.85 -14.32 -8.92
CA ILE A 374 -20.15 -14.82 -8.41
C ILE A 374 -21.22 -13.77 -8.68
N ASN A 375 -20.96 -12.51 -8.31
CA ASN A 375 -21.89 -11.42 -8.57
C ASN A 375 -22.21 -11.29 -10.06
N GLN A 376 -21.22 -11.37 -10.95
CA GLN A 376 -21.45 -11.35 -12.40
C GLN A 376 -22.31 -12.53 -12.88
N LEU A 377 -22.15 -13.72 -12.30
CA LEU A 377 -22.85 -14.94 -12.72
C LEU A 377 -24.25 -15.09 -12.12
N THR A 378 -24.58 -14.38 -11.03
CA THR A 378 -25.87 -14.51 -10.32
C THR A 378 -26.75 -13.27 -10.41
N GLN A 379 -26.25 -12.16 -10.96
CA GLN A 379 -27.02 -10.92 -11.14
C GLN A 379 -27.61 -10.76 -12.56
N ASP A 380 -27.26 -11.66 -13.47
CA ASP A 380 -28.04 -11.97 -14.68
C ASP A 380 -29.00 -13.13 -14.38
#